data_AF-A0AAU1GK44-F1
#
_entry.id   AF-A0AAU1GK44-F1
#
_cell.length_a   1.000
_cell.length_b   1.000
_cell.length_c   1.000
_cell.angle_alpha   90.00
_cell.angle_beta   90.00
_cell.angle_gamma   90.00
#
_symmetry.space_group_name_H-M   'P 1'
#
loop_
_entity.id
_entity.type
_entity.pdbx_description
1 polymer ?
#
loop_
_entity_poly.entity_id
_entity_poly.type
_entity_poly.pdbx_seq_one_letter_code
_entity_poly.pdbx_strand_id
1 'polypeptide(L)'
;MSASSTEDIPRRVGDAFRFDQQIVFEDMQLSRLHYHLLRLTTVGLGGEDVAELRELGRLAFEGADIGAQCDRIRGRDGADVVAVAIASIVQQADGQTPLGHVMLGAVLGAYASMLDNLDEDRRTMAVLGALGGALTASAMPLVLERIDNVGLSDYLSKAE
;
A
#
# COMPACT_ATOMS: atom_id res chain seq x y z
N MET A 1 -33.90 -12.61 1.93
CA MET A 1 -32.52 -12.95 2.36
C MET A 1 -31.83 -13.56 1.16
N SER A 2 -30.98 -12.79 0.48
CA SER A 2 -30.44 -13.17 -0.84
C SER A 2 -29.12 -13.91 -0.70
N ALA A 3 -29.13 -15.18 -1.06
CA ALA A 3 -27.93 -15.99 -1.29
C ALA A 3 -27.09 -15.50 -2.49
N SER A 4 -27.51 -14.44 -3.21
CA SER A 4 -26.79 -13.90 -4.38
C SER A 4 -25.66 -12.91 -4.05
N SER A 5 -25.31 -12.71 -2.78
CA SER A 5 -24.36 -11.65 -2.39
C SER A 5 -22.92 -12.13 -2.18
N THR A 6 -22.70 -13.41 -1.82
CA THR A 6 -21.36 -13.92 -1.48
C THR A 6 -20.72 -14.75 -2.60
N GLU A 7 -21.49 -15.55 -3.35
CA GLU A 7 -20.97 -16.37 -4.47
C GLU A 7 -20.55 -15.55 -5.70
N ASP A 8 -21.04 -14.31 -5.84
CA ASP A 8 -20.64 -13.41 -6.92
C ASP A 8 -19.32 -12.69 -6.64
N ILE A 9 -18.85 -12.65 -5.38
CA ILE A 9 -17.62 -11.93 -4.99
C ILE A 9 -16.40 -12.53 -5.70
N PRO A 10 -16.13 -13.85 -5.69
CA PRO A 10 -14.94 -14.41 -6.35
C PRO A 10 -14.86 -14.09 -7.85
N ARG A 11 -16.00 -14.12 -8.55
CA ARG A 11 -16.07 -13.79 -9.99
C ARG A 11 -15.84 -12.30 -10.22
N ARG A 12 -16.47 -11.43 -9.41
CA ARG A 12 -16.31 -9.97 -9.49
C ARG A 12 -14.89 -9.54 -9.17
N VAL A 13 -14.21 -10.21 -8.22
CA VAL A 13 -12.80 -9.95 -7.88
C VAL A 13 -11.87 -10.25 -9.06
N GLY A 14 -12.11 -11.33 -9.81
CA GLY A 14 -11.30 -11.64 -11.00
C GLY A 14 -11.43 -10.60 -12.12
N ASP A 15 -12.65 -10.11 -12.37
CA ASP A 15 -12.88 -9.06 -13.37
C ASP A 15 -12.39 -7.68 -12.90
N ALA A 16 -12.58 -7.36 -11.61
CA ALA A 16 -12.04 -6.16 -10.99
C ALA A 16 -10.51 -6.16 -11.05
N PHE A 17 -9.86 -7.26 -10.67
CA PHE A 17 -8.41 -7.38 -10.76
C PHE A 17 -7.88 -7.09 -12.16
N ARG A 18 -8.50 -7.64 -13.22
CA ARG A 18 -8.07 -7.37 -14.61
C ARG A 18 -8.19 -5.90 -14.99
N PHE A 19 -9.33 -5.28 -14.65
CA PHE A 19 -9.63 -3.89 -15.00
C PHE A 19 -8.77 -2.91 -14.18
N ASP A 20 -8.71 -3.13 -12.88
CA ASP A 20 -7.97 -2.31 -11.92
C ASP A 20 -6.47 -2.46 -12.15
N GLN A 21 -5.97 -3.66 -12.46
CA GLN A 21 -4.57 -3.87 -12.83
C GLN A 21 -4.17 -3.00 -14.03
N GLN A 22 -5.02 -2.89 -15.05
CA GLN A 22 -4.72 -2.05 -16.21
C GLN A 22 -4.62 -0.57 -15.80
N ILE A 23 -5.59 -0.06 -15.04
CA ILE A 23 -5.60 1.33 -14.56
C ILE A 23 -4.39 1.62 -13.66
N VAL A 24 -4.09 0.71 -12.73
CA VAL A 24 -2.95 0.81 -11.82
C VAL A 24 -1.65 0.88 -12.60
N PHE A 25 -1.49 -0.01 -13.59
CA PHE A 25 -0.25 -0.10 -14.37
C PHE A 25 -0.09 1.11 -15.30
N GLU A 26 -1.17 1.58 -15.94
CA GLU A 26 -1.16 2.80 -16.74
C GLU A 26 -0.80 4.03 -15.89
N ASP A 27 -1.35 4.14 -14.68
CA ASP A 27 -0.98 5.21 -13.75
C ASP A 27 0.44 5.06 -13.20
N MET A 28 0.95 3.83 -13.04
CA MET A 28 2.33 3.56 -12.66
C MET A 28 3.36 3.85 -13.74
N GLN A 29 2.94 3.93 -15.00
CA GLN A 29 3.80 4.46 -16.06
C GLN A 29 4.01 5.97 -15.90
N LEU A 30 3.15 6.69 -15.17
CA LEU A 30 3.42 8.05 -14.73
C LEU A 30 4.53 7.99 -13.68
N SER A 31 5.78 8.11 -14.12
CA SER A 31 7.00 7.61 -13.45
C SER A 31 7.43 8.35 -12.16
N ARG A 32 6.49 8.85 -11.35
CA ARG A 32 6.77 9.65 -10.15
C ARG A 32 5.80 9.31 -9.02
N LEU A 33 6.35 9.08 -7.83
CA LEU A 33 5.60 8.91 -6.56
C LEU A 33 4.52 9.98 -6.35
N HIS A 34 4.76 11.20 -6.83
CA HIS A 34 3.80 12.28 -6.79
C HIS A 34 2.43 11.92 -7.42
N TYR A 35 2.41 11.20 -8.54
CA TYR A 35 1.17 10.84 -9.21
C TYR A 35 0.37 9.78 -8.43
N HIS A 36 1.05 8.85 -7.76
CA HIS A 36 0.42 7.91 -6.85
C HIS A 36 -0.24 8.62 -5.66
N LEU A 37 0.47 9.57 -5.06
CA LEU A 37 -0.06 10.36 -3.94
C LEU A 37 -1.19 11.29 -4.39
N LEU A 38 -1.14 11.83 -5.61
CA LEU A 38 -2.25 12.60 -6.18
C LEU A 38 -3.52 11.76 -6.34
N ARG A 39 -3.43 10.48 -6.71
CA ARG A 39 -4.61 9.61 -6.78
C ARG A 39 -5.30 9.47 -5.42
N LEU A 40 -4.53 9.42 -4.33
CA LEU A 40 -5.06 9.37 -2.97
C LEU A 40 -5.77 10.66 -2.54
N THR A 41 -5.61 11.78 -3.25
CA THR A 41 -6.43 13.00 -2.99
C THR A 41 -7.92 12.76 -3.21
N THR A 42 -8.28 11.76 -4.02
CA THR A 42 -9.69 11.38 -4.24
C THR A 42 -10.37 10.76 -3.01
N VAL A 43 -9.61 10.40 -1.96
CA VAL A 43 -10.13 9.85 -0.69
C VAL A 43 -9.88 10.75 0.53
N GLY A 44 -9.30 11.92 0.33
CA GLY A 44 -9.20 12.94 1.38
C GLY A 44 -7.82 13.54 1.59
N LEU A 45 -6.75 12.99 0.99
CA LEU A 45 -5.43 13.61 1.11
C LEU A 45 -5.46 15.04 0.61
N GLY A 46 -5.07 15.97 1.47
CA GLY A 46 -4.84 17.36 1.10
C GLY A 46 -3.52 17.54 0.35
N GLY A 47 -3.35 18.70 -0.29
CA GLY A 47 -2.08 19.05 -0.93
C GLY A 47 -0.90 19.06 0.04
N GLU A 48 -1.14 19.45 1.29
CA GLU A 48 -0.14 19.38 2.37
C GLU A 48 0.21 17.94 2.73
N ASP A 49 -0.76 17.02 2.85
CA ASP A 49 -0.48 15.59 3.08
C ASP A 49 0.38 14.99 1.96
N VAL A 50 0.08 15.35 0.70
CA VAL A 50 0.89 14.90 -0.45
C VAL A 50 2.32 15.43 -0.35
N ALA A 51 2.53 16.69 0.04
CA ALA A 51 3.86 17.25 0.20
C ALA A 51 4.65 16.54 1.31
N GLU A 52 4.02 16.33 2.46
CA GLU A 52 4.65 15.69 3.62
C GLU A 52 4.96 14.21 3.34
N LEU A 53 4.07 13.48 2.66
CA LEU A 53 4.31 12.09 2.25
C LEU A 53 5.39 11.97 1.17
N ARG A 54 5.52 12.96 0.28
CA ARG A 54 6.63 12.99 -0.69
C ARG A 54 7.96 13.16 0.01
N GLU A 55 8.03 14.03 1.00
CA GLU A 55 9.26 14.23 1.77
C GLU A 55 9.60 12.99 2.61
N LEU A 56 8.61 12.37 3.25
CA LEU A 56 8.78 11.08 3.92
C LEU A 56 9.31 10.02 2.94
N GLY A 57 8.73 9.93 1.74
CA GLY A 57 9.19 9.02 0.70
C GLY A 57 10.64 9.28 0.31
N ARG A 58 11.03 10.54 0.10
CA ARG A 58 12.41 10.91 -0.21
C ARG A 58 13.39 10.43 0.87
N LEU A 59 13.11 10.74 2.14
CA LEU A 59 13.93 10.31 3.27
C LEU A 59 14.01 8.78 3.38
N ALA A 60 12.88 8.09 3.21
CA ALA A 60 12.81 6.63 3.26
C ALA A 60 13.61 5.94 2.15
N PHE A 61 13.61 6.48 0.93
CA PHE A 61 14.42 5.97 -0.19
C PHE A 61 15.91 6.27 -0.03
N GLU A 62 16.27 7.39 0.60
CA GLU A 62 17.66 7.75 0.89
C GLU A 62 18.23 7.03 2.12
N GLY A 63 17.41 6.32 2.88
CA GLY A 63 17.82 5.70 4.15
C GLY A 63 18.15 6.73 5.24
N ALA A 64 17.59 7.93 5.14
CA ALA A 64 17.76 9.00 6.13
C ALA A 64 16.85 8.79 7.35
N ASP A 65 17.10 9.55 8.42
CA ASP A 65 16.20 9.56 9.59
C ASP A 65 14.83 10.16 9.21
N ILE A 66 13.78 9.37 9.43
CA ILE A 66 12.39 9.71 9.13
C ILE A 66 11.62 10.21 10.36
N GLY A 67 12.19 10.10 11.57
CA GLY A 67 11.46 10.30 12.83
C GLY A 67 10.74 11.65 12.90
N ALA A 68 11.47 12.74 12.65
CA ALA A 68 10.91 14.09 12.66
C ALA A 68 9.82 14.31 11.60
N GLN A 69 9.92 13.63 10.45
CA GLN A 69 8.94 13.73 9.38
C GLN A 69 7.66 12.95 9.72
N CYS A 70 7.80 11.75 10.30
CA CYS A 70 6.67 10.97 10.82
C CYS A 70 5.96 11.72 11.97
N ASP A 71 6.70 12.34 12.88
CA ASP A 71 6.12 13.13 13.97
C ASP A 71 5.33 14.33 13.44
N ARG A 72 5.87 15.01 12.42
CA ARG A 72 5.18 16.13 11.77
C ARG A 72 3.86 15.73 11.14
N ILE A 73 3.84 14.64 10.37
CA ILE A 73 2.61 14.16 9.72
C ILE A 73 1.56 13.81 10.78
N ARG A 74 1.94 13.07 11.83
CA ARG A 74 1.01 12.58 12.86
C ARG A 74 0.52 13.68 13.81
N GLY A 75 1.35 14.69 14.05
CA GLY A 75 1.04 15.80 14.95
C GLY A 75 0.41 17.01 14.26
N ARG A 76 0.24 16.99 12.94
CA ARG A 76 -0.35 18.11 12.20
C ARG A 76 -1.87 18.14 12.39
N ASP A 77 -2.39 19.29 12.80
CA ASP A 77 -3.83 19.52 12.89
C ASP A 77 -4.49 19.33 11.51
N GLY A 78 -5.49 18.46 11.43
CA GLY A 78 -6.20 18.17 10.19
C GLY A 78 -5.44 17.24 9.22
N ALA A 79 -4.42 16.51 9.68
CA ALA A 79 -3.78 15.46 8.90
C ALA A 79 -4.79 14.38 8.46
N ASP A 80 -4.71 13.95 7.20
CA ASP A 80 -5.58 12.90 6.70
C ASP A 80 -5.20 11.54 7.31
N VAL A 81 -6.21 10.73 7.65
CA VAL A 81 -6.04 9.42 8.31
C VAL A 81 -5.15 8.47 7.50
N VAL A 82 -5.20 8.52 6.17
CA VAL A 82 -4.38 7.69 5.29
C VAL A 82 -2.92 8.15 5.35
N ALA A 83 -2.68 9.47 5.38
CA ALA A 83 -1.32 10.00 5.53
C ALA A 83 -0.69 9.62 6.87
N VAL A 84 -1.47 9.73 7.96
CA VAL A 84 -1.08 9.29 9.31
C VAL A 84 -0.78 7.79 9.35
N ALA A 85 -1.62 6.97 8.70
CA ALA A 85 -1.43 5.52 8.65
C ALA A 85 -0.14 5.15 7.91
N ILE A 86 0.10 5.71 6.72
CA ILE A 86 1.33 5.47 5.95
C ILE A 86 2.56 5.88 6.76
N ALA A 87 2.56 7.07 7.37
CA ALA A 87 3.67 7.53 8.20
C ALA A 87 3.93 6.62 9.42
N SER A 88 2.86 6.09 10.03
CA SER A 88 2.97 5.17 11.16
C SER A 88 3.53 3.81 10.75
N ILE A 89 3.09 3.26 9.60
CA ILE A 89 3.61 2.00 9.06
C ILE A 89 5.11 2.11 8.78
N VAL A 90 5.53 3.17 8.09
CA VAL A 90 6.94 3.36 7.71
C VAL A 90 7.82 3.55 8.94
N GLN A 91 7.32 4.24 9.98
CA GLN A 91 8.07 4.41 11.23
C GLN A 91 8.25 3.10 12.01
N GLN A 92 7.28 2.18 11.94
CA GLN A 92 7.31 0.91 12.68
C GLN A 92 8.02 -0.22 11.93
N ALA A 93 8.51 0.02 10.71
CA ALA A 93 9.24 -0.99 9.95
C ALA A 93 10.54 -1.39 10.67
N ASP A 94 10.78 -2.70 10.79
CA ASP A 94 11.84 -3.32 11.59
C ASP A 94 13.23 -3.30 10.93
N GLY A 95 13.38 -2.58 9.81
CA GLY A 95 14.63 -2.42 9.07
C GLY A 95 15.06 -3.64 8.23
N GLN A 96 14.30 -4.74 8.22
CA GLN A 96 14.59 -5.90 7.35
C GLN A 96 14.33 -5.58 5.88
N THR A 97 13.40 -4.67 5.61
CA THR A 97 13.06 -4.18 4.28
C THR A 97 13.46 -2.71 4.15
N PRO A 98 14.09 -2.29 3.04
CA PRO A 98 14.41 -0.87 2.85
C PRO A 98 13.14 -0.02 2.96
N LEU A 99 13.19 1.04 3.77
CA LEU A 99 12.02 1.85 4.12
C LEU A 99 11.29 2.42 2.89
N GLY A 100 12.02 2.77 1.83
CA GLY A 100 11.43 3.19 0.56
C GLY A 100 10.48 2.15 -0.06
N HIS A 101 10.79 0.85 0.05
CA HIS A 101 9.90 -0.21 -0.42
C HIS A 101 8.67 -0.36 0.46
N VAL A 102 8.81 -0.24 1.78
CA VAL A 102 7.68 -0.27 2.72
C VAL A 102 6.73 0.89 2.42
N MET A 103 7.27 2.11 2.24
CA MET A 103 6.53 3.31 1.87
C MET A 103 5.80 3.12 0.54
N LEU A 104 6.49 2.63 -0.49
CA LEU A 104 5.90 2.41 -1.80
C LEU A 104 4.79 1.35 -1.72
N GLY A 105 5.02 0.23 -1.05
CA GLY A 105 4.02 -0.80 -0.81
C GLY A 105 2.77 -0.23 -0.13
N ALA A 106 2.95 0.62 0.88
CA ALA A 106 1.85 1.28 1.58
C ALA A 106 1.03 2.19 0.63
N VAL A 107 1.69 3.04 -0.14
CA VAL A 107 1.01 3.95 -1.08
C VAL A 107 0.26 3.15 -2.16
N LEU A 108 0.88 2.12 -2.72
CA LEU A 108 0.28 1.32 -3.78
C LEU A 108 -0.86 0.45 -3.27
N GLY A 109 -0.74 -0.10 -2.07
CA GLY A 109 -1.80 -0.87 -1.42
C GLY A 109 -3.01 0.00 -1.10
N ALA A 110 -2.79 1.21 -0.56
CA ALA A 110 -3.86 2.19 -0.38
C ALA A 110 -4.56 2.49 -1.70
N TYR A 111 -3.78 2.75 -2.76
CA TYR A 111 -4.35 3.04 -4.08
C TYR A 111 -5.16 1.86 -4.65
N ALA A 112 -4.63 0.64 -4.61
CA ALA A 112 -5.29 -0.53 -5.15
C ALA A 112 -6.63 -0.82 -4.45
N SER A 113 -6.69 -0.60 -3.12
CA SER A 113 -7.92 -0.80 -2.35
C SER A 113 -9.05 0.21 -2.66
N MET A 114 -8.75 1.29 -3.39
CA MET A 114 -9.73 2.33 -3.75
C MET A 114 -10.40 2.11 -5.10
N LEU A 115 -9.86 1.22 -5.93
CA LEU A 115 -10.40 0.96 -7.27
C LEU A 115 -11.69 0.14 -7.19
N ASP A 116 -11.89 -0.51 -6.05
CA ASP A 116 -13.07 -1.24 -5.75
C ASP A 116 -14.23 -0.30 -5.35
N ASN A 117 -15.36 -0.40 -6.06
CA ASN A 117 -16.60 0.29 -5.71
C ASN A 117 -17.49 -0.56 -4.77
N LEU A 118 -16.95 -1.64 -4.20
CA LEU A 118 -17.71 -2.59 -3.39
C LEU A 118 -18.09 -2.07 -1.99
N ASP A 119 -17.43 -1.04 -1.46
CA ASP A 119 -17.66 -0.58 -0.09
C ASP A 119 -17.76 0.94 0.07
N GLU A 120 -18.56 1.39 1.05
CA GLU A 120 -18.86 2.81 1.27
C GLU A 120 -17.76 3.55 2.06
N ASP A 121 -16.90 2.83 2.81
CA ASP A 121 -15.83 3.44 3.60
C ASP A 121 -14.44 3.36 2.93
N ARG A 122 -14.27 4.17 1.89
CA ARG A 122 -13.03 4.26 1.10
C ARG A 122 -11.78 4.60 1.91
N ARG A 123 -11.92 5.34 3.02
CA ARG A 123 -10.77 5.72 3.86
C ARG A 123 -10.28 4.54 4.67
N THR A 124 -11.19 3.79 5.30
CA THR A 124 -10.83 2.55 6.00
C THR A 124 -10.19 1.56 5.04
N MET A 125 -10.75 1.41 3.83
CA MET A 125 -10.14 0.55 2.80
C MET A 125 -8.73 1.00 2.42
N ALA A 126 -8.51 2.30 2.19
CA ALA A 126 -7.17 2.85 1.90
C ALA A 126 -6.16 2.57 3.02
N VAL A 127 -6.56 2.69 4.29
CA VAL A 127 -5.70 2.36 5.45
C VAL A 127 -5.36 0.87 5.49
N LEU A 128 -6.35 -0.01 5.31
CA LEU A 128 -6.14 -1.46 5.29
C LEU A 128 -5.29 -1.89 4.09
N GLY A 129 -5.54 -1.28 2.92
CA GLY A 129 -4.75 -1.43 1.71
C GLY A 129 -3.30 -1.03 1.94
N ALA A 130 -3.06 0.11 2.60
CA ALA A 130 -1.71 0.53 2.95
C ALA A 130 -0.97 -0.49 3.82
N LEU A 131 -1.64 -1.00 4.86
CA LEU A 131 -1.08 -2.04 5.71
C LEU A 131 -0.75 -3.30 4.91
N GLY A 132 -1.69 -3.80 4.11
CA GLY A 132 -1.49 -5.01 3.30
C GLY A 132 -0.38 -4.86 2.27
N GLY A 133 -0.32 -3.71 1.60
CA GLY A 133 0.71 -3.41 0.60
C GLY A 133 2.10 -3.29 1.22
N ALA A 134 2.22 -2.64 2.38
CA ALA A 134 3.49 -2.56 3.12
C ALA A 134 3.96 -3.94 3.59
N LEU A 135 3.08 -4.73 4.20
CA LEU A 135 3.39 -6.09 4.64
C LEU A 135 3.83 -6.98 3.47
N THR A 136 3.14 -6.88 2.33
CA THR A 136 3.50 -7.62 1.12
C THR A 136 4.87 -7.20 0.61
N ALA A 137 5.15 -5.89 0.55
CA ALA A 137 6.46 -5.38 0.14
C ALA A 137 7.58 -5.86 1.07
N SER A 138 7.31 -5.99 2.37
CA SER A 138 8.28 -6.50 3.34
C SER A 138 8.48 -8.02 3.29
N ALA A 139 7.42 -8.78 3.07
CA ALA A 139 7.48 -10.25 3.07
C ALA A 139 7.98 -10.82 1.73
N MET A 140 7.69 -10.16 0.61
CA MET A 140 7.97 -10.69 -0.74
C MET A 140 9.44 -11.09 -0.94
N PRO A 141 10.45 -10.27 -0.59
CA PRO A 141 11.85 -10.67 -0.77
C PRO A 141 12.21 -11.92 0.02
N LEU A 142 11.73 -12.05 1.26
CA LEU A 142 11.97 -13.20 2.13
C LEU A 142 11.34 -14.48 1.56
N VAL A 143 10.11 -14.36 1.04
CA VAL A 143 9.41 -15.47 0.41
C VAL A 143 10.12 -15.93 -0.87
N LEU A 144 10.53 -14.99 -1.72
CA LEU A 144 11.26 -15.30 -2.95
C LEU A 144 12.62 -15.95 -2.66
N GLU A 145 13.37 -15.41 -1.70
CA GLU A 145 14.62 -16.02 -1.23
C GLU A 145 14.39 -17.43 -0.68
N ARG A 146 13.29 -17.66 0.04
CA ARG A 146 12.95 -18.99 0.53
C ARG A 146 12.67 -19.95 -0.63
N ILE A 147 11.90 -19.53 -1.63
CA ILE A 147 11.60 -20.33 -2.84
C ILE A 147 12.89 -20.70 -3.56
N ASP A 148 13.82 -19.75 -3.72
CA ASP A 148 15.11 -20.00 -4.36
C ASP A 148 15.97 -20.99 -3.57
N ASN A 149 15.91 -20.93 -2.24
CA ASN A 149 16.71 -21.78 -1.35
C ASN A 149 16.19 -23.21 -1.20
N VAL A 150 14.88 -23.41 -1.10
CA VAL A 150 14.29 -24.76 -0.91
C VAL A 150 13.79 -25.39 -2.22
N GLY A 151 13.68 -24.60 -3.28
CA GLY A 151 13.07 -25.02 -4.54
C GLY A 151 11.54 -24.97 -4.52
N LEU A 152 10.94 -24.71 -5.68
CA LEU A 152 9.51 -24.50 -5.83
C LEU A 152 8.66 -25.71 -5.38
N SER A 153 9.11 -26.94 -5.68
CA SER A 153 8.39 -28.15 -5.31
C SER A 153 8.25 -28.28 -3.80
N ASP A 154 9.33 -28.06 -3.06
CA ASP A 154 9.35 -28.21 -1.61
C ASP A 154 8.62 -27.03 -0.96
N TYR A 155 8.75 -25.82 -1.49
CA TYR A 155 7.98 -24.65 -1.04
C TYR A 155 6.45 -24.86 -1.15
N LEU A 156 5.99 -25.55 -2.20
CA LEU A 156 4.57 -25.84 -2.42
C LEU A 156 4.07 -27.13 -1.73
N SER A 157 4.98 -27.94 -1.20
CA SER A 157 4.61 -29.14 -0.46
C SER A 157 3.88 -28.79 0.84
N LYS A 158 2.97 -29.67 1.28
CA LYS A 158 2.44 -29.57 2.64
C LYS A 158 3.56 -29.89 3.61
N ALA A 159 3.74 -29.07 4.64
CA ALA A 159 4.56 -29.45 5.78
C ALA A 159 4.02 -30.79 6.31
N GLU A 160 4.91 -31.78 6.44
CA GLU A 160 4.60 -33.07 7.06
C GLU A 160 4.25 -32.92 8.54
#